data_AF-R5DND8-F1
#
_entry.id   AF-R5DND8-F1
#
_cell.length_a   1.000
_cell.length_b   1.000
_cell.length_c   1.000
_cell.angle_alpha   90.00
_cell.angle_beta   90.00
_cell.angle_gamma   90.00
#
_symmetry.space_group_name_H-M   'P 1'
#
loop_
_entity.id
_entity.type
_entity.pdbx_description
1 polymer ?
#
loop_
_entity_poly.entity_id
_entity_poly.type
_entity_poly.pdbx_seq_one_letter_code
_entity_poly.pdbx_strand_id
1 'polypeptide(L)'
;MEEFKRVFGIKFIMVFTVTVLLNIGLFVYSSSEGKSMSDIRQETHYRQWIIGELSDMQPEEALEIADIQSDSVIKRKYDELESEEQTVYSRQLNKIKEQLEYIIKYPENIKNIQNNADTLKSFSIFADKNSFTYNNIQKTAKDFKRVEGVQLYLTDNKAVSGFVTYYYIYYLALILNVFVLYELFGERENGMWCIVHTSKSGRAKLAFNRTMIITASAFIITGVLFFTTFLTSFILYKTRQLMHRFRILKAFRDFHCR
;
A
#
# COMPACT_ATOMS: atom_id res chain seq x y z
N MET A 1 13.49 -33.47 -3.64
CA MET A 1 12.17 -33.57 -2.99
C MET A 1 12.28 -33.85 -1.49
N GLU A 2 13.25 -34.62 -1.01
CA GLU A 2 13.42 -34.88 0.44
C GLU A 2 13.79 -33.64 1.27
N GLU A 3 14.69 -32.78 0.78
CA GLU A 3 15.03 -31.49 1.44
C GLU A 3 13.79 -30.60 1.64
N PHE A 4 12.87 -30.59 0.66
CA PHE A 4 11.62 -29.84 0.76
C PHE A 4 10.72 -30.38 1.87
N LYS A 5 10.55 -31.71 1.95
CA LYS A 5 9.76 -32.35 3.02
C LYS A 5 10.36 -32.13 4.41
N ARG A 6 11.69 -32.03 4.51
CA ARG A 6 12.38 -31.73 5.78
C ARG A 6 12.06 -30.33 6.27
N VAL A 7 12.21 -29.33 5.40
CA VAL A 7 12.01 -27.91 5.75
C VAL A 7 10.52 -27.60 5.95
N PHE A 8 9.65 -28.09 5.07
CA PHE A 8 8.22 -27.81 5.09
C PHE A 8 7.43 -28.89 5.84
N GLY A 9 7.88 -29.21 7.06
CA GLY A 9 7.19 -30.13 7.96
C GLY A 9 6.08 -29.48 8.80
N ILE A 10 5.47 -30.26 9.70
CA ILE A 10 4.41 -29.80 10.61
C ILE A 10 4.83 -28.58 11.44
N LYS A 11 6.09 -28.54 11.91
CA LYS A 11 6.65 -27.40 12.66
C LYS A 11 6.60 -26.11 11.86
N PHE A 12 7.04 -26.15 10.60
CA PHE A 12 6.98 -25.00 9.71
C PHE A 12 5.54 -24.55 9.48
N ILE A 13 4.62 -25.47 9.20
CA ILE A 13 3.20 -25.15 8.98
C ILE A 13 2.61 -24.46 10.22
N MET A 14 2.94 -24.93 11.43
CA MET A 14 2.49 -24.33 12.68
C MET A 14 3.02 -22.89 12.84
N VAL A 15 4.34 -22.70 12.72
CA VAL A 15 4.97 -21.38 12.83
C VAL A 15 4.45 -20.42 11.76
N PHE A 16 4.30 -20.90 10.53
CA PHE A 16 3.76 -20.14 9.41
C PHE A 16 2.33 -19.70 9.67
N THR A 17 1.46 -20.61 10.13
CA THR A 17 0.06 -20.30 10.44
C THR A 17 -0.05 -19.27 11.57
N VAL A 18 0.71 -19.45 12.65
CA VAL A 18 0.76 -18.48 13.77
C VAL A 18 1.24 -17.12 13.27
N THR A 19 2.24 -17.08 12.38
CA THR A 19 2.76 -15.83 11.83
C THR A 19 1.73 -15.13 10.94
N VAL A 20 0.96 -15.88 10.15
CA VAL A 20 -0.14 -15.31 9.35
C VAL A 20 -1.24 -14.74 10.25
N LEU A 21 -1.63 -15.44 11.31
CA LEU A 21 -2.60 -14.94 12.28
C LEU A 21 -2.09 -13.67 12.99
N LEU A 22 -0.82 -13.67 13.38
CA LEU A 22 -0.16 -12.51 13.97
C LEU A 22 -0.11 -11.34 12.98
N ASN A 23 0.16 -11.58 11.70
CA ASN A 23 0.13 -10.57 10.64
C ASN A 23 -1.25 -9.91 10.53
N ILE A 24 -2.31 -10.71 10.54
CA ILE A 24 -3.69 -10.21 10.52
C ILE A 24 -3.97 -9.37 11.77
N GLY A 25 -3.63 -9.87 12.96
CA GLY A 25 -3.83 -9.15 14.22
C GLY A 25 -3.07 -7.82 14.28
N LEU A 26 -1.79 -7.81 13.90
CA LEU A 26 -0.96 -6.60 13.84
C LEU A 26 -1.49 -5.61 12.81
N PHE A 27 -1.96 -6.10 11.66
CA PHE A 27 -2.57 -5.23 10.65
C PHE A 27 -3.84 -4.58 11.18
N VAL A 28 -4.73 -5.34 11.82
CA VAL A 28 -5.97 -4.81 12.42
C VAL A 28 -5.64 -3.78 13.51
N TYR A 29 -4.68 -4.07 14.38
CA TYR A 29 -4.23 -3.15 15.43
C TYR A 29 -3.59 -1.87 14.87
N SER A 30 -2.73 -2.00 13.87
CA SER A 30 -2.12 -0.85 13.19
C SER A 30 -3.17 -0.01 12.44
N SER A 31 -4.18 -0.67 11.89
CA SER A 31 -5.28 -0.03 11.15
C SER A 31 -6.29 0.66 12.06
N SER A 32 -6.40 0.19 13.31
CA SER A 32 -7.29 0.76 14.31
C SER A 32 -6.69 1.98 15.01
N GLU A 33 -5.38 2.21 14.93
CA GLU A 33 -4.68 3.24 15.73
C GLU A 33 -4.97 3.08 17.23
N GLY A 34 -5.27 1.85 17.69
CA GLY A 34 -5.69 1.56 19.07
C GLY A 34 -7.19 1.77 19.38
N LYS A 35 -8.02 2.13 18.38
CA LYS A 35 -9.47 2.33 18.53
C LYS A 35 -10.27 1.03 18.45
N SER A 36 -11.53 1.07 18.92
CA SER A 36 -12.45 -0.06 18.83
C SER A 36 -12.90 -0.31 17.39
N MET A 37 -13.32 -1.55 17.10
CA MET A 37 -13.91 -1.92 15.81
C MET A 37 -15.20 -1.13 15.50
N SER A 38 -15.95 -0.72 16.53
CA SER A 38 -17.10 0.19 16.39
C SER A 38 -16.68 1.52 15.77
N ASP A 39 -15.60 2.10 16.27
CA ASP A 39 -15.13 3.44 15.90
C ASP A 39 -14.57 3.42 14.47
N ILE A 40 -13.86 2.34 14.11
CA ILE A 40 -13.38 2.13 12.73
C ILE A 40 -14.56 2.03 11.76
N ARG A 41 -15.62 1.29 12.14
CA ARG A 41 -16.83 1.16 11.32
C ARG A 41 -17.54 2.49 11.15
N GLN A 42 -17.62 3.28 12.22
CA GLN A 42 -18.24 4.60 12.19
C GLN A 42 -17.43 5.59 11.35
N GLU A 43 -16.10 5.63 11.50
CA GLU A 43 -15.20 6.43 10.64
C GLU A 43 -15.34 6.04 9.17
N THR A 44 -15.38 4.73 8.88
CA THR A 44 -15.55 4.21 7.52
C THR A 44 -16.92 4.57 6.96
N HIS A 45 -17.97 4.50 7.77
CA HIS A 45 -19.33 4.88 7.38
C HIS A 45 -19.41 6.35 6.99
N TYR A 46 -18.91 7.26 7.85
CA TYR A 46 -18.92 8.69 7.55
C TYR A 46 -18.06 9.02 6.32
N ARG A 47 -16.86 8.43 6.21
CA ARG A 47 -16.01 8.60 5.03
C ARG A 47 -16.72 8.17 3.74
N GLN A 48 -17.36 7.01 3.75
CA GLN A 48 -18.09 6.50 2.57
C GLN A 48 -19.31 7.35 2.23
N TRP A 49 -20.02 7.84 3.23
CA TRP A 49 -21.17 8.72 3.03
C TRP A 49 -20.74 10.07 2.41
N ILE A 50 -19.72 10.73 2.99
CA ILE A 50 -19.22 12.02 2.47
C ILE A 50 -18.69 11.86 1.05
N ILE A 51 -17.92 10.81 0.77
CA ILE A 51 -17.42 10.54 -0.59
C ILE A 51 -18.59 10.25 -1.54
N GLY A 52 -19.62 9.52 -1.10
CA GLY A 52 -20.81 9.26 -1.90
C GLY A 52 -21.50 10.56 -2.35
N GLU A 53 -21.59 11.54 -1.45
CA GLU A 53 -22.21 12.83 -1.74
C GLU A 53 -21.35 13.72 -2.65
N LEU A 54 -20.04 13.76 -2.40
CA LEU A 54 -19.14 14.71 -3.07
C LEU A 54 -18.49 14.16 -4.36
N SER A 55 -18.47 12.84 -4.57
CA SER A 55 -17.68 12.23 -5.67
C SER A 55 -18.20 12.48 -7.08
N ASP A 56 -19.48 12.81 -7.24
CA ASP A 56 -20.08 13.10 -8.55
C ASP A 56 -19.95 14.58 -8.96
N MET A 57 -19.51 15.45 -8.05
CA MET A 57 -19.32 16.90 -8.28
C MET A 57 -17.93 17.21 -8.84
N GLN A 58 -17.74 18.41 -9.39
CA GLN A 58 -16.37 18.88 -9.70
C GLN A 58 -15.58 19.11 -8.39
N PRO A 59 -14.25 18.86 -8.36
CA PRO A 59 -13.46 18.97 -7.14
C PRO A 59 -13.56 20.33 -6.44
N GLU A 60 -13.61 21.42 -7.20
CA GLU A 60 -13.75 22.78 -6.68
C GLU A 60 -15.11 22.99 -6.00
N GLU A 61 -16.20 22.58 -6.66
CA GLU A 61 -17.57 22.62 -6.11
C GLU A 61 -17.70 21.74 -4.86
N ALA A 62 -17.12 20.53 -4.91
CA ALA A 62 -17.10 19.61 -3.78
C ALA A 62 -16.36 20.21 -2.56
N LEU A 63 -15.29 20.98 -2.78
CA LEU A 63 -14.55 21.63 -1.70
C LEU A 63 -15.36 22.77 -1.06
N GLU A 64 -16.09 23.56 -1.85
CA GLU A 64 -16.97 24.61 -1.35
C GLU A 64 -18.12 24.04 -0.49
N ILE A 65 -18.75 22.95 -0.96
CA ILE A 65 -19.83 22.26 -0.24
C ILE A 65 -19.33 21.59 1.04
N ALA A 66 -18.10 21.06 1.01
CA ALA A 66 -17.45 20.49 2.18
C ALA A 66 -17.14 21.54 3.24
N ASP A 67 -17.02 22.82 2.86
CA ASP A 67 -16.79 23.89 3.82
C ASP A 67 -18.07 24.26 4.57
N ILE A 68 -18.10 23.92 5.86
CA ILE A 68 -19.27 23.86 6.78
C ILE A 68 -19.97 25.23 6.95
N GLN A 69 -19.43 26.30 6.37
CA GLN A 69 -20.03 27.63 6.39
C GLN A 69 -21.25 27.77 5.47
N SER A 70 -21.42 26.89 4.47
CA SER A 70 -22.61 26.85 3.60
C SER A 70 -23.73 25.99 4.20
N ASP A 71 -25.00 26.33 3.96
CA ASP A 71 -26.16 25.47 4.29
C ASP A 71 -26.20 24.26 3.36
N SER A 72 -25.26 23.34 3.57
CA SER A 72 -24.99 22.21 2.70
C SER A 72 -25.53 20.90 3.26
N VAL A 73 -25.65 19.88 2.41
CA VAL A 73 -25.99 18.51 2.81
C VAL A 73 -25.02 18.01 3.90
N ILE A 74 -23.75 18.41 3.81
CA ILE A 74 -22.70 18.08 4.78
C ILE A 74 -22.98 18.70 6.14
N LYS A 75 -23.40 19.97 6.18
CA LYS A 75 -23.74 20.68 7.41
C LYS A 75 -25.01 20.14 8.06
N ARG A 76 -26.07 19.90 7.27
CA ARG A 76 -27.30 19.28 7.79
C ARG A 76 -27.01 17.92 8.44
N LYS A 77 -26.17 17.10 7.80
CA LYS A 77 -25.77 15.83 8.40
C LYS A 77 -24.99 16.02 9.70
N TYR A 78 -24.11 17.02 9.76
CA TYR A 78 -23.35 17.33 10.97
C TYR A 78 -24.25 17.76 12.14
N ASP A 79 -25.25 18.62 11.89
CA ASP A 79 -26.16 19.16 12.90
C ASP A 79 -27.10 18.09 13.48
N GLU A 80 -27.37 17.02 12.73
CA GLU A 80 -28.17 15.86 13.18
C GLU A 80 -27.41 14.91 14.14
N LEU A 81 -26.08 15.01 14.21
CA LEU A 81 -25.23 14.07 14.95
C LEU A 81 -25.03 14.47 16.42
N GLU A 82 -24.84 13.48 17.29
CA GLU A 82 -24.41 13.73 18.66
C GLU A 82 -22.97 14.27 18.71
N SER A 83 -22.60 14.97 19.79
CA SER A 83 -21.29 15.64 19.94
C SER A 83 -20.07 14.70 19.71
N GLU A 84 -20.16 13.45 20.18
CA GLU A 84 -19.11 12.45 19.96
C GLU A 84 -18.98 12.09 18.47
N GLU A 85 -20.10 11.88 17.80
CA GLU A 85 -20.16 11.55 16.37
C GLU A 85 -19.75 12.72 15.48
N GLN A 86 -20.11 13.95 15.87
CA GLN A 86 -19.69 15.20 15.21
C GLN A 86 -18.17 15.30 15.15
N THR A 87 -17.48 14.95 16.23
CA THR A 87 -16.01 14.97 16.28
C THR A 87 -15.41 13.96 15.28
N VAL A 88 -15.99 12.77 15.19
CA VAL A 88 -15.56 11.72 14.25
C VAL A 88 -15.82 12.15 12.80
N TYR A 89 -17.02 12.68 12.54
CA TYR A 89 -17.43 13.17 11.23
C TYR A 89 -16.53 14.29 10.73
N SER A 90 -16.31 15.33 11.54
CA SER A 90 -15.43 16.46 11.21
C SER A 90 -14.00 16.01 10.88
N ARG A 91 -13.47 15.02 11.60
CA ARG A 91 -12.15 14.45 11.31
C ARG A 91 -12.09 13.80 9.93
N GLN A 92 -13.13 13.06 9.54
CA GLN A 92 -13.18 12.44 8.20
C GLN A 92 -13.41 13.48 7.10
N LEU A 93 -14.23 14.50 7.37
CA LEU A 93 -14.46 15.61 6.46
C LEU A 93 -13.18 16.38 6.17
N ASN A 94 -12.38 16.70 7.19
CA ASN A 94 -11.09 17.38 7.01
C ASN A 94 -10.13 16.56 6.12
N LYS A 95 -10.05 15.23 6.33
CA LYS A 95 -9.24 14.35 5.47
C LYS A 95 -9.72 14.35 4.01
N ILE A 96 -11.02 14.51 3.78
CA ILE A 96 -11.60 14.61 2.43
C ILE A 96 -11.32 15.99 1.82
N LYS A 97 -11.40 17.07 2.60
CA LYS A 97 -11.00 18.42 2.17
C LYS A 97 -9.54 18.45 1.73
N GLU A 98 -8.63 17.90 2.53
CA GLU A 98 -7.21 17.77 2.16
C GLU A 98 -7.01 17.02 0.84
N GLN A 99 -7.79 15.95 0.62
CA GLN A 99 -7.76 15.18 -0.62
C GLN A 99 -8.30 15.99 -1.81
N LEU A 100 -9.37 16.76 -1.63
CA LEU A 100 -9.93 17.64 -2.66
C LEU A 100 -8.96 18.77 -3.01
N GLU A 101 -8.38 19.43 -2.02
CA GLU A 101 -7.35 20.46 -2.23
C GLU A 101 -6.16 19.92 -3.01
N TYR A 102 -5.71 18.70 -2.69
CA TYR A 102 -4.64 18.05 -3.44
C TYR A 102 -5.02 17.83 -4.90
N ILE A 103 -6.26 17.39 -5.17
CA ILE A 103 -6.78 17.17 -6.53
C ILE A 103 -6.82 18.48 -7.31
N ILE A 104 -7.34 19.56 -6.72
CA ILE A 104 -7.46 20.88 -7.35
C ILE A 104 -6.08 21.46 -7.67
N LYS A 105 -5.13 21.37 -6.72
CA LYS A 105 -3.76 21.89 -6.90
C LYS A 105 -2.91 21.02 -7.83
N TYR A 106 -3.33 19.81 -8.17
CA TYR A 106 -2.53 18.86 -8.93
C TYR A 106 -2.03 19.40 -10.28
N PRO A 107 -2.86 19.95 -11.18
CA PRO A 107 -2.39 20.44 -12.47
C PRO A 107 -1.36 21.57 -12.34
N GLU A 108 -1.57 22.46 -11.37
CA GLU A 108 -0.63 23.54 -11.07
C GLU A 108 0.70 22.99 -10.53
N ASN A 109 0.65 22.02 -9.62
CA ASN A 109 1.85 21.35 -9.10
C ASN A 109 2.67 20.69 -10.21
N ILE A 110 2.02 20.03 -11.18
CA ILE A 110 2.73 19.44 -12.33
C ILE A 110 3.38 20.52 -13.19
N LYS A 111 2.70 21.63 -13.48
CA LYS A 111 3.27 22.77 -14.21
C LYS A 111 4.45 23.38 -13.47
N ASN A 112 4.33 23.54 -12.16
CA ASN A 112 5.39 24.07 -11.31
C ASN A 112 6.64 23.19 -11.34
N ILE A 113 6.49 21.87 -11.42
CA ILE A 113 7.64 20.95 -11.60
C ILE A 113 8.36 21.19 -12.94
N GLN A 114 7.61 21.45 -14.03
CA GLN A 114 8.22 21.78 -15.32
C GLN A 114 8.96 23.13 -15.26
N ASN A 115 8.30 24.16 -14.74
CA ASN A 115 8.86 25.51 -14.61
C ASN A 115 10.11 25.50 -13.70
N ASN A 116 10.08 24.73 -12.61
CA ASN A 116 11.22 24.57 -11.70
C ASN A 116 12.38 23.86 -12.39
N ALA A 117 12.12 22.86 -13.25
CA ALA A 117 13.18 22.20 -14.00
C ALA A 117 13.88 23.15 -14.98
N ASP A 118 13.12 24.03 -15.64
CA ASP A 118 13.68 25.03 -16.55
C ASP A 118 14.44 26.12 -15.80
N THR A 119 13.91 26.56 -14.66
CA THR A 119 14.60 27.50 -13.74
C THR A 119 15.90 26.90 -13.24
N LEU A 120 15.90 25.64 -12.79
CA LEU A 120 17.11 24.98 -12.31
C LEU A 120 18.18 24.88 -13.40
N LYS A 121 17.81 24.53 -14.63
CA LYS A 121 18.75 24.49 -15.77
C LYS A 121 19.35 25.85 -16.12
N SER A 122 18.69 26.96 -15.76
CA SER A 122 19.19 28.31 -16.01
C SER A 122 20.37 28.68 -15.10
N PHE A 123 20.46 28.07 -13.91
CA PHE A 123 21.59 28.29 -13.03
C PHE A 123 22.84 27.57 -13.54
N SER A 124 23.95 28.30 -13.67
CA SER A 124 25.22 27.79 -14.22
C SER A 124 25.72 26.53 -13.49
N ILE A 125 25.49 26.42 -12.18
CA ILE A 125 25.86 25.27 -11.35
C ILE A 125 25.13 23.96 -11.72
N PHE A 126 23.98 24.05 -12.40
CA PHE A 126 23.16 22.92 -12.79
C PHE A 126 23.04 22.76 -14.32
N ALA A 127 23.70 23.63 -15.09
CA ALA A 127 23.60 23.66 -16.55
C ALA A 127 24.54 22.67 -17.27
N ASP A 128 25.47 22.05 -16.55
CA ASP A 128 26.41 21.07 -17.12
C ASP A 128 25.67 19.79 -17.54
N LYS A 129 25.61 19.55 -18.86
CA LYS A 129 24.93 18.41 -19.48
C LYS A 129 25.50 17.05 -19.07
N ASN A 130 26.77 16.99 -18.66
CA ASN A 130 27.41 15.74 -18.24
C ASN A 130 27.22 15.46 -16.74
N SER A 131 26.63 16.39 -15.99
CA SER A 131 26.43 16.24 -14.56
C SER A 131 25.27 15.30 -14.23
N PHE A 132 25.39 14.59 -13.10
CA PHE A 132 24.30 13.80 -12.52
C PHE A 132 23.07 14.68 -12.23
N THR A 133 23.29 15.90 -11.75
CA THR A 133 22.24 16.85 -11.40
C THR A 133 21.40 17.26 -12.60
N TYR A 134 22.03 17.65 -13.72
CA TYR A 134 21.31 18.00 -14.95
C TYR A 134 20.44 16.85 -15.46
N ASN A 135 21.00 15.64 -15.48
CA ASN A 135 20.29 14.44 -15.93
C ASN A 135 19.08 14.12 -15.03
N ASN A 136 19.21 14.28 -13.72
CA ASN A 136 18.09 14.12 -12.80
C ASN A 136 17.00 15.17 -13.01
N ILE A 137 17.36 16.44 -13.18
CA ILE A 137 16.38 17.52 -13.45
C ILE A 137 15.60 17.20 -14.73
N GLN A 138 16.29 16.81 -15.80
CA GLN A 138 15.65 16.45 -17.06
C GLN A 138 14.76 15.21 -16.92
N LYS A 139 15.23 14.18 -16.22
CA LYS A 139 14.47 12.95 -15.99
C LYS A 139 13.20 13.22 -15.18
N THR A 140 13.30 13.96 -14.07
CA THR A 140 12.15 14.35 -13.25
C THR A 140 11.12 15.11 -14.08
N ALA A 141 11.53 16.15 -14.81
CA ALA A 141 10.61 16.90 -15.67
C ALA A 141 9.92 15.99 -16.70
N LYS A 142 10.69 15.11 -17.36
CA LYS A 142 10.15 14.15 -18.34
C LYS A 142 9.16 13.17 -17.72
N ASP A 143 9.45 12.66 -16.53
CA ASP A 143 8.59 11.70 -15.84
C ASP A 143 7.27 12.36 -15.37
N PHE A 144 7.32 13.60 -14.87
CA PHE A 144 6.12 14.34 -14.49
C PHE A 144 5.31 14.86 -15.70
N LYS A 145 5.95 15.10 -16.84
CA LYS A 145 5.25 15.49 -18.07
C LYS A 145 4.29 14.39 -18.55
N ARG A 146 4.60 13.12 -18.28
CA ARG A 146 3.72 11.98 -18.64
C ARG A 146 2.39 11.99 -17.90
N VAL A 147 2.29 12.70 -16.78
CA VAL A 147 1.09 12.73 -15.92
C VAL A 147 0.36 14.08 -15.93
N GLU A 148 0.80 15.03 -16.76
CA GLU A 148 0.23 16.39 -16.85
C GLU A 148 -1.26 16.43 -17.23
N GLY A 149 -1.76 15.41 -17.93
CA GLY A 149 -3.18 15.30 -18.32
C GLY A 149 -4.02 14.34 -17.46
N VAL A 150 -3.47 13.82 -16.35
CA VAL A 150 -4.20 12.87 -15.50
C VAL A 150 -5.24 13.62 -14.67
N GLN A 151 -6.51 13.31 -14.89
CA GLN A 151 -7.60 13.77 -14.05
C GLN A 151 -7.69 12.91 -12.80
N LEU A 152 -7.63 13.55 -11.63
CA LEU A 152 -7.79 12.90 -10.34
C LEU A 152 -9.24 13.05 -9.86
N TYR A 153 -9.74 12.03 -9.18
CA TYR A 153 -11.11 12.00 -8.67
C TYR A 153 -11.11 11.66 -7.18
N LEU A 154 -12.10 12.19 -6.45
CA LEU A 154 -12.32 11.85 -5.06
C LEU A 154 -12.66 10.36 -4.95
N THR A 155 -11.93 9.63 -4.09
CA THR A 155 -12.14 8.19 -3.93
C THR A 155 -11.77 7.73 -2.53
N ASP A 156 -12.44 6.66 -2.07
CA ASP A 156 -12.09 6.02 -0.81
C ASP A 156 -10.84 5.14 -0.98
N ASN A 157 -9.69 5.73 -0.71
CA ASN A 157 -8.39 5.09 -0.77
C ASN A 157 -7.94 4.45 0.56
N LYS A 158 -8.78 4.40 1.61
CA LYS A 158 -8.33 3.98 2.96
C LYS A 158 -7.81 2.54 2.97
N ALA A 159 -8.47 1.63 2.26
CA ALA A 159 -8.03 0.24 2.12
C ALA A 159 -6.65 0.13 1.44
N VAL A 160 -6.42 0.93 0.40
CA VAL A 160 -5.14 0.91 -0.32
C VAL A 160 -4.05 1.55 0.52
N SER A 161 -4.35 2.70 1.15
CA SER A 161 -3.45 3.42 2.04
C SER A 161 -2.99 2.53 3.19
N GLY A 162 -3.91 1.91 3.94
CA GLY A 162 -3.58 1.04 5.05
C GLY A 162 -2.71 -0.16 4.65
N PHE A 163 -2.99 -0.76 3.49
CA PHE A 163 -2.17 -1.84 2.94
C PHE A 163 -0.75 -1.38 2.57
N VAL A 164 -0.61 -0.24 1.89
CA VAL A 164 0.69 0.26 1.41
C VAL A 164 1.57 0.75 2.56
N THR A 165 0.97 1.32 3.61
CA THR A 165 1.72 1.84 4.77
C THR A 165 2.12 0.77 5.78
N TYR A 166 1.60 -0.46 5.66
CA TYR A 166 1.83 -1.51 6.64
C TYR A 166 3.23 -2.14 6.49
N TYR A 167 4.14 -1.76 7.39
CA TYR A 167 5.55 -2.15 7.32
C TYR A 167 5.91 -3.40 8.14
N TYR A 168 5.05 -3.86 9.06
CA TYR A 168 5.35 -5.05 9.89
C TYR A 168 5.52 -6.34 9.08
N ILE A 169 4.96 -6.37 7.87
CA ILE A 169 5.11 -7.49 6.93
C ILE A 169 6.57 -7.85 6.67
N TYR A 170 7.47 -6.86 6.60
CA TYR A 170 8.88 -7.07 6.31
C TYR A 170 9.59 -7.79 7.47
N TYR A 171 9.26 -7.44 8.72
CA TYR A 171 9.83 -8.09 9.89
C TYR A 171 9.34 -9.54 10.04
N LEU A 172 8.04 -9.79 9.83
CA LEU A 172 7.48 -11.15 9.88
C LEU A 172 8.05 -12.03 8.77
N ALA A 173 8.18 -11.49 7.55
CA ALA A 173 8.81 -12.19 6.45
C ALA A 173 10.28 -12.52 6.76
N LEU A 174 11.03 -11.58 7.34
CA LEU A 174 12.42 -11.81 7.73
C LEU A 174 12.55 -12.95 8.74
N ILE A 175 11.73 -12.94 9.81
CA ILE A 175 11.74 -13.98 10.85
C ILE A 175 11.46 -15.37 10.24
N LEU A 176 10.44 -15.48 9.37
CA LEU A 176 10.13 -16.74 8.70
C LEU A 176 11.24 -17.21 7.75
N ASN A 177 11.90 -16.28 7.05
CA ASN A 177 13.04 -16.62 6.20
C ASN A 177 14.24 -17.10 7.02
N VAL A 178 14.52 -16.48 8.16
CA VAL A 178 15.55 -16.94 9.11
C VAL A 178 15.20 -18.33 9.65
N PHE A 179 13.93 -18.59 9.95
CA PHE A 179 13.47 -19.92 10.37
C PHE A 179 13.68 -20.99 9.28
N VAL A 180 13.37 -20.68 8.01
CA VAL A 180 13.65 -21.58 6.88
C VAL A 180 15.16 -21.86 6.76
N LEU A 181 16.00 -20.85 6.93
CA LEU A 181 17.45 -21.02 6.93
C LEU A 181 17.90 -21.95 8.05
N TYR A 182 17.39 -21.76 9.27
CA TYR A 182 17.71 -22.63 10.41
C TYR A 182 17.38 -24.10 10.12
N GLU A 183 16.16 -24.40 9.66
CA GLU A 183 15.74 -25.77 9.32
C GLU A 183 16.55 -26.37 8.14
N LEU A 184 16.97 -25.53 7.19
CA LEU A 184 17.77 -25.99 6.06
C LEU A 184 19.23 -26.30 6.46
N PHE A 185 19.78 -25.57 7.43
CA PHE A 185 21.17 -25.69 7.89
C PHE A 185 21.35 -26.49 9.20
N GLY A 186 20.29 -27.04 9.79
CA GLY A 186 20.37 -27.84 11.02
C GLY A 186 21.32 -29.06 10.96
N GLU A 187 21.64 -29.57 9.77
CA GLU A 187 22.67 -30.61 9.57
C GLU A 187 24.07 -30.17 9.99
N ARG A 188 24.35 -28.86 9.97
CA ARG A 188 25.62 -28.29 10.42
C ARG A 188 25.77 -28.45 11.94
N GLU A 189 24.68 -28.23 12.68
CA GLU A 189 24.66 -28.36 14.13
C GLU A 189 24.67 -29.83 14.56
N ASN A 190 24.03 -30.71 13.79
CA ASN A 190 23.98 -32.15 14.06
C ASN A 190 25.25 -32.92 13.63
N GLY A 191 26.31 -32.25 13.19
CA GLY A 191 27.58 -32.87 12.81
C GLY A 191 27.54 -33.71 11.52
N MET A 192 26.41 -33.74 10.81
CA MET A 192 26.22 -34.53 9.58
C MET A 192 26.82 -33.89 8.33
N TRP A 193 27.32 -32.66 8.44
CA TRP A 193 27.80 -31.85 7.32
C TRP A 193 28.83 -32.58 6.44
N CYS A 194 29.84 -33.23 7.03
CA CYS A 194 30.86 -33.96 6.28
C CYS A 194 30.30 -35.16 5.50
N ILE A 195 29.35 -35.91 6.08
CA ILE A 195 28.74 -37.11 5.46
C ILE A 195 27.88 -36.70 4.26
N VAL A 196 27.15 -35.60 4.38
CA VAL A 196 26.31 -35.07 3.30
C VAL A 196 27.18 -34.63 2.12
N HIS A 197 28.32 -33.96 2.37
CA HIS A 197 29.19 -33.42 1.31
C HIS A 197 30.05 -34.48 0.59
N THR A 198 30.25 -35.65 1.21
CA THR A 198 30.96 -36.79 0.59
C THR A 198 30.01 -37.71 -0.19
N SER A 199 28.70 -37.55 -0.03
CA SER A 199 27.68 -38.35 -0.73
C SER A 199 27.50 -37.95 -2.20
N LYS A 200 27.00 -38.89 -3.03
CA LYS A 200 26.75 -38.68 -4.47
C LYS A 200 25.67 -37.61 -4.68
N SER A 201 26.08 -36.39 -5.06
CA SER A 201 25.28 -35.15 -5.20
C SER A 201 25.34 -34.17 -4.02
N GLY A 202 26.17 -34.41 -3.02
CA GLY A 202 26.27 -33.58 -1.80
C GLY A 202 26.89 -32.20 -1.93
N ARG A 203 27.43 -31.85 -3.11
CA ARG A 203 28.15 -30.58 -3.35
C ARG A 203 27.31 -29.59 -4.17
N ALA A 204 27.65 -29.38 -5.44
CA ALA A 204 27.00 -28.34 -6.28
C ALA A 204 25.49 -28.53 -6.46
N LYS A 205 25.02 -29.77 -6.65
CA LYS A 205 23.58 -30.06 -6.82
C LYS A 205 22.79 -29.78 -5.54
N LEU A 206 23.35 -30.10 -4.37
CA LEU A 206 22.73 -29.77 -3.08
C LEU A 206 22.69 -28.26 -2.85
N ALA A 207 23.80 -27.55 -3.10
CA ALA A 207 23.86 -26.10 -2.99
C ALA A 207 22.81 -25.42 -3.89
N PHE A 208 22.71 -25.84 -5.16
CA PHE A 208 21.71 -25.31 -6.09
C PHE A 208 20.27 -25.56 -5.61
N ASN A 209 19.96 -26.77 -5.16
CA ASN A 209 18.64 -27.10 -4.63
C ASN A 209 18.29 -26.24 -3.40
N ARG A 210 19.24 -26.01 -2.50
CA ARG A 210 19.06 -25.18 -1.31
C ARG A 210 18.83 -23.71 -1.66
N THR A 211 19.61 -23.15 -2.58
CA THR A 211 19.40 -21.79 -3.08
C THR A 211 18.02 -21.63 -3.73
N MET A 212 17.59 -22.61 -4.53
CA MET A 212 16.25 -22.62 -5.13
C MET A 212 15.15 -22.68 -4.06
N ILE A 213 15.31 -23.53 -3.03
CA ILE A 213 14.34 -23.62 -1.92
C ILE A 213 14.23 -22.28 -1.18
N ILE A 214 15.36 -21.68 -0.79
CA ILE A 214 15.38 -20.38 -0.07
C ILE A 214 14.72 -19.29 -0.90
N THR A 215 15.07 -19.21 -2.19
CA THR A 215 14.55 -18.17 -3.08
C THR A 215 13.04 -18.35 -3.28
N ALA A 216 12.60 -19.57 -3.60
CA ALA A 216 11.19 -19.87 -3.79
C ALA A 216 10.39 -19.66 -2.50
N SER A 217 10.91 -20.08 -1.35
CA SER A 217 10.25 -19.90 -0.06
C SER A 217 10.11 -18.43 0.30
N ALA A 218 11.13 -17.61 0.04
CA ALA A 218 11.07 -16.17 0.28
C ALA A 218 9.93 -15.53 -0.52
N PHE A 219 9.83 -15.83 -1.82
CA PHE A 219 8.73 -15.33 -2.66
C PHE A 219 7.37 -15.80 -2.18
N ILE A 220 7.22 -17.07 -1.79
CA ILE A 220 5.94 -17.62 -1.31
C ILE A 220 5.55 -16.99 0.03
N ILE A 221 6.47 -16.94 1.01
CA ILE A 221 6.22 -16.37 2.34
C ILE A 221 5.79 -14.91 2.20
N THR A 222 6.57 -14.12 1.47
CA THR A 222 6.26 -12.71 1.23
C THR A 222 4.93 -12.58 0.48
N GLY A 223 4.71 -13.35 -0.59
CA GLY A 223 3.47 -13.31 -1.36
C GLY A 223 2.23 -13.62 -0.52
N VAL A 224 2.26 -14.64 0.33
CA VAL A 224 1.13 -14.99 1.21
C VAL A 224 0.90 -13.91 2.27
N LEU A 225 1.94 -13.38 2.88
CA LEU A 225 1.79 -12.28 3.84
C LEU A 225 1.16 -11.05 3.17
N PHE A 226 1.62 -10.67 1.98
CA PHE A 226 1.05 -9.54 1.24
C PHE A 226 -0.40 -9.79 0.86
N PHE A 227 -0.71 -11.00 0.38
CA PHE A 227 -2.07 -11.37 0.01
C PHE A 227 -3.03 -11.35 1.21
N THR A 228 -2.59 -11.87 2.36
CA THR A 228 -3.40 -11.86 3.59
C THR A 228 -3.63 -10.44 4.09
N THR A 229 -2.61 -9.58 4.14
CA THR A 229 -2.76 -8.16 4.49
C THR A 229 -3.68 -7.43 3.52
N PHE A 230 -3.54 -7.66 2.21
CA PHE A 230 -4.43 -7.10 1.19
C PHE A 230 -5.87 -7.53 1.44
N LEU A 231 -6.12 -8.82 1.66
CA LEU A 231 -7.47 -9.33 1.91
C LEU A 231 -8.07 -8.75 3.20
N THR A 232 -7.30 -8.69 4.28
CA THR A 232 -7.73 -8.08 5.56
C THR A 232 -8.04 -6.60 5.40
N SER A 233 -7.20 -5.83 4.69
CA SER A 233 -7.46 -4.41 4.42
C SER A 233 -8.75 -4.21 3.64
N PHE A 234 -8.98 -5.05 2.62
CA PHE A 234 -10.23 -5.04 1.89
C PHE A 234 -11.40 -5.40 2.80
N ILE A 235 -11.34 -6.46 3.61
CA ILE A 235 -12.45 -6.83 4.48
C ILE A 235 -12.76 -5.74 5.52
N LEU A 236 -11.74 -5.11 6.09
CA LEU A 236 -11.90 -4.10 7.14
C LEU A 236 -12.57 -2.82 6.63
N TYR A 237 -12.19 -2.36 5.43
CA TYR A 237 -12.63 -1.07 4.89
C TYR A 237 -13.66 -1.19 3.75
N LYS A 238 -13.95 -2.41 3.26
CA LYS A 238 -14.74 -2.63 2.03
C LYS A 238 -15.89 -3.62 2.24
N THR A 239 -17.05 -3.10 2.63
CA THR A 239 -18.33 -3.79 2.43
C THR A 239 -19.17 -3.22 1.27
N ARG A 240 -18.77 -2.12 0.58
CA ARG A 240 -19.61 -1.52 -0.48
C ARG A 240 -18.93 -0.94 -1.73
N GLN A 241 -17.63 -1.15 -1.93
CA GLN A 241 -16.88 -0.48 -3.02
C GLN A 241 -16.77 -1.28 -4.34
N LEU A 242 -17.44 -2.43 -4.46
CA LEU A 242 -17.45 -3.22 -5.69
C LEU A 242 -18.16 -2.50 -6.86
N MET A 243 -19.11 -1.60 -6.59
CA MET A 243 -19.79 -0.85 -7.66
C MET A 243 -18.94 0.28 -8.26
N HIS A 244 -18.20 1.05 -7.45
CA HIS A 244 -17.40 2.17 -7.97
C HIS A 244 -16.18 1.71 -8.78
N ARG A 245 -15.65 0.51 -8.52
CA ARG A 245 -14.49 -0.04 -9.24
C ARG A 245 -14.77 -0.35 -10.72
N PHE A 246 -16.05 -0.51 -11.10
CA PHE A 246 -16.45 -0.61 -12.50
C PHE A 246 -16.30 0.72 -13.26
N ARG A 247 -16.41 1.89 -12.59
CA ARG A 247 -16.16 3.20 -13.22
C ARG A 247 -14.68 3.39 -13.59
N ILE A 248 -13.76 3.00 -12.71
CA ILE A 248 -12.30 3.14 -12.94
C ILE A 248 -11.81 2.28 -14.12
N LEU A 249 -12.31 1.04 -14.25
CA LEU A 249 -12.01 0.16 -15.38
C LEU A 249 -12.58 0.66 -16.72
N LYS A 250 -13.68 1.43 -16.67
CA LYS A 250 -14.26 2.07 -17.86
C LYS A 250 -13.43 3.29 -18.28
N ALA A 251 -13.04 4.14 -17.33
CA ALA A 251 -12.16 5.28 -17.57
C ALA A 251 -10.77 4.86 -18.10
N PHE A 252 -10.20 3.75 -17.60
CA PHE A 252 -8.92 3.22 -18.11
C PHE A 252 -9.04 2.62 -19.52
N ARG A 253 -10.20 2.08 -19.89
CA ARG A 253 -10.46 1.56 -21.24
C ARG A 253 -10.47 2.68 -22.28
N ASP A 254 -11.06 3.81 -21.93
CA ASP A 254 -11.15 4.98 -22.82
C ASP A 254 -9.79 5.67 -23.01
N PHE A 255 -8.83 5.44 -22.10
CA PHE A 255 -7.47 5.96 -22.18
C PHE A 255 -6.56 5.21 -23.17
N HIS A 256 -6.92 3.98 -23.56
CA HIS A 256 -6.12 3.18 -24.50
C HIS A 256 -6.61 3.22 -25.96
N CYS A 257 -7.70 3.95 -26.25
CA CYS A 257 -8.27 4.08 -27.59
C CYS A 257 -8.16 5.50 -28.18
N ARG A 258 -7.19 6.32 -27.75
CA ARG A 258 -6.83 7.57 -28.44
C ARG A 258 -5.34 7.64 -28.72
#